data_AF-A0A7V8JQH3-F1
#
_entry.id   AF-A0A7V8JQH3-F1
#
_cell.length_a   1.000
_cell.length_b   1.000
_cell.length_c   1.000
_cell.angle_alpha   90.00
_cell.angle_beta   90.00
_cell.angle_gamma   90.00
#
_symmetry.space_group_name_H-M   'P 1'
#
loop_
_entity.id
_entity.type
_entity.pdbx_description
1 polymer ?
#
loop_
_entity_poly.entity_id
_entity_poly.type
_entity_poly.pdbx_seq_one_letter_code
_entity_poly.pdbx_strand_id
1 'polypeptide(L)'
;MGTAGQQGFTLIELMIAVALIGVLATVAIPQYQGHVARAQITRVVSETAALRPQAESCLLEGKTNVTFSDNEASASTCLIGATLSNLLGKTGQSEQPPTGYPQIVLADNETRITATFGNTAATALANATVVWVRNASGAWRCQSTVAKRYETSACPAPPAQ
;
A
#
# COMPACT_ATOMS: atom_id res chain seq x y z
N MET A 1 -9.99 46.46 -36.48
CA MET A 1 -9.48 45.07 -36.38
C MET A 1 -7.95 45.10 -36.29
N GLY A 2 -7.39 45.08 -35.09
CA GLY A 2 -5.95 44.85 -34.91
C GLY A 2 -5.70 43.35 -34.80
N THR A 3 -5.13 42.74 -35.84
CA THR A 3 -4.66 41.35 -35.77
C THR A 3 -3.36 41.33 -34.97
N ALA A 4 -3.44 40.96 -33.70
CA ALA A 4 -2.23 40.70 -32.90
C ALA A 4 -1.43 39.58 -33.60
N GLY A 5 -0.22 39.91 -34.04
CA GLY A 5 0.66 38.98 -34.74
C GLY A 5 1.00 37.80 -33.83
N GLN A 6 0.65 36.60 -34.28
CA GLN A 6 1.01 35.35 -33.62
C GLN A 6 2.54 35.16 -33.77
N GLN A 7 3.30 35.59 -32.77
CA GLN A 7 4.75 35.34 -32.71
C GLN A 7 4.95 33.85 -32.43
N GLY A 8 5.43 33.12 -33.43
CA GLY A 8 5.80 31.71 -33.29
C GLY A 8 7.11 31.54 -32.52
N PHE A 9 7.25 30.42 -31.82
CA PHE A 9 8.49 30.01 -31.15
C PHE A 9 9.55 29.61 -32.17
N THR A 10 10.81 30.01 -31.99
CA THR A 10 11.88 29.59 -32.92
C THR A 10 12.28 28.14 -32.66
N LEU A 11 12.77 27.47 -33.71
CA LEU A 11 13.21 26.07 -33.62
C LEU A 11 14.40 25.92 -32.66
N ILE A 12 15.26 26.94 -32.58
CA ILE A 12 16.40 26.97 -31.66
C ILE A 12 15.95 27.16 -30.20
N GLU A 13 14.96 28.01 -29.93
CA GLU A 13 14.40 28.14 -28.58
C GLU A 13 13.77 26.82 -28.12
N LEU A 14 13.07 26.12 -29.02
CA LEU A 14 12.48 24.83 -28.71
C LEU A 14 13.56 23.79 -28.36
N MET A 15 14.63 23.72 -29.15
CA MET A 15 15.73 22.78 -28.91
C MET A 15 16.43 23.03 -27.57
N ILE A 16 16.70 24.29 -27.22
CA ILE A 16 17.32 24.64 -25.93
C ILE A 16 16.37 24.31 -24.78
N ALA A 17 15.07 24.62 -24.90
CA ALA A 17 14.09 24.29 -23.88
C ALA A 17 14.01 22.77 -23.63
N VAL A 18 13.98 21.96 -24.69
CA VAL A 18 13.97 20.49 -24.58
C VAL A 18 15.26 19.97 -23.93
N ALA A 19 16.42 20.54 -24.28
CA ALA A 19 17.69 20.17 -23.66
C ALA A 19 17.70 20.42 -22.14
N LEU A 20 17.22 21.59 -21.70
CA LEU A 20 17.14 21.93 -20.29
C LEU A 20 16.13 21.04 -19.52
N ILE A 21 14.95 20.80 -20.09
CA ILE A 21 13.95 19.89 -19.50
C ILE A 21 14.55 18.49 -19.37
N GLY A 22 15.30 18.03 -20.38
CA GLY A 22 15.99 16.74 -20.36
C GLY A 22 16.92 16.59 -19.16
N VAL A 23 17.76 17.59 -18.88
CA VAL A 23 18.67 17.57 -17.72
C VAL A 23 17.88 17.56 -16.40
N LEU A 24 16.89 18.44 -16.25
CA LEU A 24 16.09 18.52 -15.02
C LEU A 24 15.30 17.24 -14.75
N ALA A 25 14.78 16.59 -15.80
CA ALA A 25 13.99 15.36 -15.70
C ALA A 25 14.77 14.21 -15.05
N THR A 26 16.09 14.12 -15.29
CA THR A 26 16.93 13.05 -14.72
C THR A 26 16.96 13.06 -13.19
N VAL A 27 16.85 14.23 -12.57
CA VAL A 27 16.83 14.38 -11.09
C VAL A 27 15.40 14.41 -10.57
N ALA A 28 14.51 15.10 -11.27
CA ALA A 28 13.13 15.29 -10.83
C ALA A 28 12.32 13.98 -10.83
N ILE A 29 12.49 13.11 -11.83
CA ILE A 29 11.74 11.86 -11.95
C ILE A 29 12.02 10.89 -10.78
N PRO A 30 13.27 10.50 -10.47
CA PRO A 30 13.53 9.57 -9.37
C PRO A 30 13.12 10.16 -8.01
N GLN A 31 13.26 11.47 -7.83
CA GLN A 31 12.78 12.15 -6.63
C GLN A 31 11.26 12.03 -6.51
N TYR A 32 10.51 12.36 -7.56
CA TYR A 32 9.06 12.27 -7.58
C TYR A 32 8.56 10.84 -7.33
N GLN A 33 9.17 9.85 -7.99
CA GLN A 33 8.86 8.43 -7.77
C GLN A 33 9.06 8.02 -6.31
N GLY A 34 10.10 8.54 -5.65
CA GLY A 34 10.34 8.32 -4.22
C GLY A 34 9.25 8.92 -3.32
N HIS A 35 8.75 10.12 -3.64
CA HIS A 35 7.62 10.72 -2.92
C HIS A 35 6.34 9.92 -3.08
N VAL A 36 6.04 9.49 -4.31
CA VAL A 36 4.88 8.63 -4.60
C VAL A 36 4.96 7.32 -3.82
N ALA A 37 6.13 6.66 -3.79
CA ALA A 37 6.32 5.43 -3.03
C ALA A 37 6.05 5.63 -1.52
N ARG A 38 6.56 6.71 -0.92
CA ARG A 38 6.29 7.02 0.51
C ARG A 38 4.81 7.29 0.77
N ALA A 39 4.14 8.03 -0.11
CA ALA A 39 2.72 8.30 0.00
C ALA A 39 1.88 7.01 -0.07
N GLN A 40 2.23 6.10 -0.99
CA GLN A 40 1.58 4.80 -1.12
C GLN A 40 1.77 3.93 0.12
N ILE A 41 2.96 3.94 0.75
CA ILE A 41 3.18 3.21 2.00
C ILE A 41 2.30 3.76 3.11
N THR A 42 2.30 5.07 3.34
CA THR A 42 1.47 5.69 4.38
C THR A 42 0.00 5.36 4.17
N ARG A 43 -0.48 5.38 2.91
CA ARG A 43 -1.84 4.97 2.57
C ARG A 43 -2.12 3.52 2.96
N VAL A 44 -1.30 2.56 2.51
CA VAL A 44 -1.50 1.14 2.83
C VAL A 44 -1.41 0.87 4.33
N VAL A 45 -0.49 1.55 5.03
CA VAL A 45 -0.40 1.49 6.49
C VAL A 45 -1.70 1.96 7.14
N SER A 46 -2.30 3.07 6.70
CA SER A 46 -3.58 3.54 7.23
C SER A 46 -4.76 2.64 6.87
N GLU A 47 -4.82 2.13 5.64
CA GLU A 47 -5.88 1.23 5.16
C GLU A 47 -5.90 -0.05 5.99
N THR A 48 -4.73 -0.64 6.22
CA THR A 48 -4.60 -1.87 7.01
C THR A 48 -4.76 -1.63 8.51
N ALA A 49 -4.32 -0.48 9.02
CA ALA A 49 -4.51 -0.11 10.43
C ALA A 49 -5.99 0.01 10.81
N ALA A 50 -6.84 0.43 9.86
CA ALA A 50 -8.28 0.58 10.04
C ALA A 50 -9.00 -0.77 10.23
N LEU A 51 -8.37 -1.89 9.84
CA LEU A 51 -8.96 -3.22 9.98
C LEU A 51 -8.77 -3.83 11.37
N ARG A 52 -7.85 -3.28 12.18
CA ARG A 52 -7.52 -3.83 13.50
C ARG A 52 -8.72 -3.88 14.45
N PRO A 53 -9.56 -2.84 14.59
CA PRO A 53 -10.73 -2.90 15.48
C PRO A 53 -11.71 -4.00 15.06
N GLN A 54 -11.90 -4.21 13.75
CA GLN A 54 -12.79 -5.26 13.26
C GLN A 54 -12.19 -6.65 13.48
N ALA A 55 -10.86 -6.80 13.32
CA ALA A 55 -10.15 -8.02 13.69
C ALA A 55 -10.33 -8.36 15.18
N GLU A 56 -10.25 -7.35 16.06
CA GLU A 56 -10.49 -7.54 17.50
C GLU A 56 -11.92 -8.01 17.78
N SER A 57 -12.93 -7.35 17.20
CA SER A 57 -14.33 -7.75 17.37
C SER A 57 -14.53 -9.21 16.95
N CYS A 58 -13.98 -9.59 15.80
CA CYS A 58 -14.08 -10.97 15.32
C CYS A 58 -13.39 -11.99 16.22
N LEU A 59 -12.22 -11.67 16.78
CA LEU A 59 -11.55 -12.54 17.75
C LEU A 59 -12.36 -12.70 19.03
N LEU A 60 -12.96 -11.62 19.54
CA LEU A 60 -13.83 -11.67 20.73
C LEU A 60 -15.10 -12.49 20.48
N GLU A 61 -15.59 -12.51 19.25
CA GLU A 61 -16.71 -13.35 18.82
C GLU A 61 -16.31 -14.81 18.52
N GLY A 62 -15.01 -15.16 18.60
CA GLY A 62 -14.51 -16.50 18.29
C GLY A 62 -14.49 -16.84 16.79
N LYS A 63 -14.53 -15.83 15.91
CA LYS A 63 -14.49 -15.99 14.46
C LYS A 63 -13.06 -16.07 13.95
N THR A 64 -12.66 -17.22 13.42
CA THR A 64 -11.30 -17.46 12.91
C THR A 64 -11.18 -17.45 11.39
N ASN A 65 -12.29 -17.64 10.66
CA ASN A 65 -12.29 -17.54 9.20
C ASN A 65 -12.57 -16.11 8.77
N VAL A 66 -11.93 -15.64 7.69
CA VAL A 66 -12.11 -14.27 7.18
C VAL A 66 -12.86 -14.31 5.86
N THR A 67 -13.84 -13.42 5.71
CA THR A 67 -14.53 -13.14 4.45
C THR A 67 -14.48 -11.65 4.10
N PHE A 68 -14.53 -11.39 2.80
CA PHE A 68 -14.61 -10.05 2.20
C PHE A 68 -15.96 -9.79 1.55
N SER A 69 -16.86 -10.78 1.53
CA SER A 69 -18.24 -10.63 1.08
C SER A 69 -19.18 -10.58 2.27
N ASP A 70 -20.08 -9.62 2.22
CA ASP A 70 -21.18 -9.36 3.14
C ASP A 70 -22.17 -10.52 3.29
N ASN A 71 -22.31 -11.38 2.27
CA ASN A 71 -23.26 -12.50 2.28
C ASN A 71 -22.73 -13.76 2.97
N GLU A 72 -21.47 -13.76 3.41
CA GLU A 72 -20.79 -14.94 3.94
C GLU A 72 -20.52 -14.84 5.46
N ALA A 73 -21.12 -13.85 6.14
CA ALA A 73 -21.00 -13.70 7.60
C ALA A 73 -21.81 -14.79 8.33
N SER A 74 -21.12 -15.61 9.11
CA SER A 74 -21.62 -16.78 9.84
C SER A 74 -20.98 -16.84 11.23
N ALA A 75 -21.38 -17.80 12.07
CA ALA A 75 -20.86 -17.96 13.42
C ALA A 75 -19.33 -18.12 13.49
N SER A 76 -18.70 -18.66 12.45
CA SER A 76 -17.24 -18.89 12.38
C SER A 76 -16.51 -17.99 11.38
N THR A 77 -17.22 -17.10 10.66
CA THR A 77 -16.65 -16.22 9.63
C THR A 77 -16.78 -14.74 10.02
N CYS A 78 -15.66 -14.04 9.90
CA CYS A 78 -15.49 -12.63 10.16
C CYS A 78 -15.56 -11.83 8.86
N LEU A 79 -16.54 -10.93 8.77
CA LEU A 79 -16.51 -9.86 7.78
C LEU A 79 -15.55 -8.78 8.27
N ILE A 80 -14.37 -8.67 7.65
CA ILE A 80 -13.34 -7.70 8.10
C ILE A 80 -13.58 -6.27 7.60
N GLY A 81 -14.46 -6.10 6.61
CA GLY A 81 -14.78 -4.78 6.04
C GLY A 81 -13.61 -4.11 5.31
N ALA A 82 -12.63 -4.88 4.83
CA ALA A 82 -11.57 -4.34 4.00
C ALA A 82 -12.16 -3.82 2.68
N THR A 83 -11.66 -2.68 2.22
CA THR A 83 -11.99 -2.11 0.92
C THR A 83 -10.91 -2.47 -0.10
N LEU A 84 -11.31 -2.56 -1.36
CA LEU A 84 -10.38 -2.85 -2.44
C LEU A 84 -9.34 -1.72 -2.57
N SER A 85 -8.07 -2.09 -2.59
CA SER A 85 -6.94 -1.19 -2.80
C SER A 85 -6.22 -1.53 -4.10
N ASN A 86 -6.09 -0.55 -4.99
CA ASN A 86 -5.33 -0.69 -6.24
C ASN A 86 -3.81 -0.83 -6.02
N LEU A 87 -3.34 -0.61 -4.79
CA LEU A 87 -1.92 -0.74 -4.42
C LEU A 87 -1.57 -2.15 -3.91
N LEU A 88 -2.56 -3.00 -3.71
CA LEU A 88 -2.35 -4.35 -3.18
C LEU A 88 -2.42 -5.39 -4.30
N GLY A 89 -1.40 -6.25 -4.32
CA GLY A 89 -1.33 -7.42 -5.20
C GLY A 89 -1.94 -8.65 -4.55
N LYS A 90 -1.92 -9.77 -5.28
CA LYS A 90 -2.25 -11.08 -4.71
C LYS A 90 -1.15 -11.46 -3.70
N THR A 91 -1.56 -11.96 -2.53
CA THR A 91 -0.64 -12.48 -1.52
C THR A 91 -0.63 -14.01 -1.62
N GLY A 92 0.48 -14.59 -2.07
CA GLY A 92 0.64 -16.06 -2.14
C GLY A 92 -0.23 -16.78 -3.18
N GLN A 93 -0.34 -18.11 -3.03
CA GLN A 93 -1.10 -19.02 -3.91
C GLN A 93 -2.53 -19.32 -3.41
N SER A 94 -2.93 -18.81 -2.24
CA SER A 94 -4.29 -19.02 -1.73
C SER A 94 -5.34 -18.31 -2.60
N GLU A 95 -6.51 -18.93 -2.77
CA GLU A 95 -7.66 -18.32 -3.48
C GLU A 95 -8.19 -17.08 -2.77
N GLN A 96 -8.06 -17.04 -1.43
CA GLN A 96 -8.35 -15.88 -0.61
C GLN A 96 -7.05 -15.26 -0.08
N PRO A 97 -6.90 -13.93 -0.07
CA PRO A 97 -7.87 -12.93 -0.55
C PRO A 97 -7.74 -12.64 -2.06
N PRO A 98 -8.79 -12.10 -2.72
CA PRO A 98 -8.68 -11.60 -4.08
C PRO A 98 -7.61 -10.50 -4.21
N THR A 99 -7.10 -10.28 -5.43
CA THR A 99 -6.20 -9.14 -5.70
C THR A 99 -6.82 -7.83 -5.22
N GLY A 100 -6.03 -7.01 -4.53
CA GLY A 100 -6.49 -5.73 -3.99
C GLY A 100 -6.92 -5.77 -2.52
N TYR A 101 -6.91 -6.94 -1.88
CA TYR A 101 -7.24 -7.11 -0.46
C TYR A 101 -6.04 -7.63 0.34
N PRO A 102 -5.93 -7.26 1.63
CA PRO A 102 -4.90 -7.81 2.51
C PRO A 102 -5.25 -9.24 2.94
N GLN A 103 -4.23 -10.07 3.14
CA GLN A 103 -4.38 -11.40 3.72
C GLN A 103 -4.50 -11.26 5.23
N ILE A 104 -5.52 -11.86 5.83
CA ILE A 104 -5.76 -11.79 7.28
C ILE A 104 -5.82 -13.20 7.83
N VAL A 105 -5.08 -13.41 8.90
CA VAL A 105 -5.11 -14.64 9.70
C VAL A 105 -5.59 -14.23 11.09
N LEU A 106 -6.75 -14.75 11.49
CA LEU A 106 -7.31 -14.56 12.83
C LEU A 106 -7.07 -15.86 13.62
N ALA A 107 -6.22 -15.77 14.64
CA ALA A 107 -5.98 -16.87 15.57
C ALA A 107 -5.66 -16.31 16.96
N ASP A 108 -6.03 -17.07 18.00
CA ASP A 108 -5.90 -16.65 19.40
C ASP A 108 -4.44 -16.32 19.79
N ASN A 109 -3.49 -17.10 19.28
CA ASN A 109 -2.07 -16.95 19.62
C ASN A 109 -1.33 -15.97 18.71
N GLU A 110 -1.81 -15.78 17.49
CA GLU A 110 -1.13 -14.93 16.50
C GLU A 110 -2.09 -14.46 15.42
N THR A 111 -2.47 -13.18 15.49
CA THR A 111 -3.29 -12.56 14.45
C THR A 111 -2.42 -11.67 13.58
N ARG A 112 -2.55 -11.84 12.25
CA ARG A 112 -1.71 -11.16 11.26
C ARG A 112 -2.55 -10.54 10.16
N ILE A 113 -2.29 -9.28 9.83
CA ILE A 113 -2.84 -8.59 8.65
C ILE A 113 -1.66 -8.27 7.74
N THR A 114 -1.59 -8.94 6.59
CA THR A 114 -0.50 -8.84 5.62
C THR A 114 -1.00 -8.18 4.35
N ALA A 115 -0.50 -6.99 4.05
CA ALA A 115 -0.74 -6.30 2.80
C ALA A 115 0.52 -6.38 1.93
N THR A 116 0.38 -6.97 0.75
CA THR A 116 1.48 -7.09 -0.22
C THR A 116 1.29 -6.04 -1.30
N PHE A 117 2.28 -5.16 -1.48
CA PHE A 117 2.26 -4.17 -2.55
C PHE A 117 2.32 -4.87 -3.90
N GLY A 118 1.43 -4.45 -4.79
CA GLY A 118 1.34 -4.96 -6.16
C GLY A 118 0.35 -4.18 -6.99
N ASN A 119 -0.08 -4.75 -8.11
CA ASN A 119 -0.98 -4.11 -9.06
C ASN A 119 -0.44 -2.77 -9.57
N THR A 120 -0.98 -1.62 -9.15
CA THR A 120 -0.51 -0.29 -9.57
C THR A 120 0.43 0.38 -8.56
N ALA A 121 0.94 -0.38 -7.59
CA ALA A 121 1.97 0.12 -6.68
C ALA A 121 3.22 0.58 -7.44
N ALA A 122 3.92 1.56 -6.89
CA ALA A 122 5.19 2.04 -7.42
C ALA A 122 6.16 0.86 -7.54
N THR A 123 6.91 0.79 -8.64
CA THR A 123 7.85 -0.31 -8.92
C THR A 123 8.87 -0.52 -7.81
N ALA A 124 9.26 0.55 -7.11
CA ALA A 124 10.14 0.51 -5.95
C ALA A 124 9.57 -0.23 -4.73
N LEU A 125 8.26 -0.53 -4.72
CA LEU A 125 7.54 -1.25 -3.67
C LEU A 125 7.11 -2.65 -4.10
N ALA A 126 7.40 -3.09 -5.33
CA ALA A 126 6.91 -4.35 -5.85
C ALA A 126 7.25 -5.52 -4.91
N ASN A 127 6.23 -6.28 -4.50
CA ASN A 127 6.32 -7.43 -3.59
C ASN A 127 6.75 -7.10 -2.15
N ALA A 128 6.95 -5.84 -1.79
CA ALA A 128 7.13 -5.46 -0.39
C ALA A 128 5.82 -5.67 0.38
N THR A 129 5.91 -5.83 1.69
CA THR A 129 4.77 -6.13 2.55
C THR A 129 4.69 -5.19 3.73
N VAL A 130 3.47 -4.86 4.15
CA VAL A 130 3.14 -4.26 5.45
C VAL A 130 2.41 -5.32 6.26
N VAL A 131 2.91 -5.63 7.45
CA VAL A 131 2.39 -6.68 8.31
C VAL A 131 2.05 -6.11 9.68
N TRP A 132 0.79 -6.19 10.06
CA TRP A 132 0.37 -5.97 11.44
C TRP A 132 0.32 -7.30 12.16
N VAL A 133 0.99 -7.39 13.30
CA VAL A 133 0.99 -8.55 14.18
C VAL A 133 0.36 -8.15 15.51
N ARG A 134 -0.65 -8.91 15.93
CA ARG A 134 -1.22 -8.83 17.27
C ARG A 134 -0.59 -9.91 18.14
N ASN A 135 -0.03 -9.54 19.28
CA ASN A 135 0.50 -10.50 20.25
C ASN A 135 -0.62 -11.03 21.18
N ALA A 136 -0.30 -12.03 21.99
CA ALA A 136 -1.25 -12.63 22.95
C ALA A 136 -1.82 -11.61 23.97
N SER A 137 -1.09 -10.53 24.28
CA SER A 137 -1.58 -9.44 25.14
C SER A 137 -2.52 -8.45 24.46
N GLY A 138 -2.84 -8.65 23.17
CA GLY A 138 -3.68 -7.75 22.38
C GLY A 138 -2.99 -6.48 21.87
N ALA A 139 -1.67 -6.39 22.02
CA ALA A 139 -0.90 -5.28 21.49
C ALA A 139 -0.58 -5.51 20.01
N TRP A 140 -0.80 -4.47 19.21
CA TRP A 140 -0.51 -4.44 17.78
C TRP A 140 0.86 -3.84 17.51
N ARG A 141 1.62 -4.48 16.63
CA ARG A 141 2.88 -3.95 16.09
C ARG A 141 2.84 -4.05 14.58
N CYS A 142 3.31 -2.99 13.92
CA CYS A 142 3.47 -3.00 12.47
C CYS A 142 4.92 -3.25 12.09
N GLN A 143 5.14 -4.01 11.03
CA GLN A 143 6.44 -4.24 10.41
C GLN A 143 6.29 -4.13 8.89
N SER A 144 7.33 -3.71 8.19
CA SER A 144 7.30 -3.64 6.73
C SER A 144 8.60 -4.13 6.10
N THR A 145 8.55 -4.71 4.90
CA THR A 145 9.74 -5.13 4.14
C THR A 145 10.15 -4.11 3.07
N VAL A 146 9.58 -2.90 3.15
CA VAL A 146 9.93 -1.79 2.25
C VAL A 146 11.38 -1.37 2.48
N ALA A 147 12.04 -0.89 1.43
CA ALA A 147 13.41 -0.40 1.57
C ALA A 147 13.49 0.74 2.59
N LYS A 148 14.58 0.78 3.36
CA LYS A 148 14.83 1.75 4.45
C LYS A 148 14.54 3.20 4.13
N ARG A 149 14.81 3.64 2.90
CA ARG A 149 14.52 5.01 2.43
C ARG A 149 13.03 5.36 2.36
N TYR A 150 12.15 4.36 2.43
CA TYR A 150 10.69 4.50 2.36
C TYR A 150 9.97 4.04 3.64
N GLU A 151 10.69 3.51 4.63
CA GLU A 151 10.11 3.10 5.91
C GLU A 151 9.41 4.27 6.63
N THR A 152 8.38 3.93 7.39
CA THR A 152 7.70 4.89 8.28
C THR A 152 7.98 4.53 9.73
N SER A 153 8.03 5.52 10.62
CA SER A 153 8.20 5.28 12.06
C SER A 153 7.08 4.42 12.66
N ALA A 154 5.90 4.45 12.05
CA ALA A 154 4.75 3.64 12.43
C ALA A 154 4.92 2.15 12.06
N CYS A 155 5.67 1.84 11.01
CA CYS A 155 5.85 0.48 10.46
C CYS A 155 7.32 0.25 10.04
N PRO A 156 8.24 0.08 11.00
CA PRO A 156 9.66 -0.12 10.73
C PRO A 156 9.95 -1.49 10.07
N ALA A 157 11.17 -1.67 9.55
CA ALA A 157 11.63 -2.99 9.12
C ALA A 157 11.57 -4.04 10.25
N PRO A 158 11.30 -5.32 9.94
CA PRO A 158 11.46 -6.39 10.92
C PRO A 158 12.92 -6.45 11.38
N PRO A 159 13.18 -6.80 12.65
CA PRO A 159 14.54 -6.98 13.14
C PRO A 159 15.24 -8.04 12.28
N ALA A 160 16.49 -7.76 11.88
CA ALA A 160 17.32 -8.74 11.19
C ALA A 160 17.46 -9.97 12.10
N GLN A 161 17.08 -11.14 11.59
CA GLN A 161 17.34 -12.43 12.22
C GLN A 161 18.80 -12.81 12.05
#